data_AF-A0A7R9U4B6-F1
#
_entry.id   AF-A0A7R9U4B6-F1
#
_cell.length_a   1.000
_cell.length_b   1.000
_cell.length_c   1.000
_cell.angle_alpha   90.00
_cell.angle_beta   90.00
_cell.angle_gamma   90.00
#
_symmetry.space_group_name_H-M   'P 1'
#
loop_
_entity.id
_entity.type
_entity.pdbx_description
1 polymer ?
#
loop_
_entity_poly.entity_id
_entity_poly.type
_entity_poly.pdbx_seq_one_letter_code
_entity_poly.pdbx_strand_id
1 'polypeptide(L)'
;DDQNGWGSWTGFGVKKSRKQKMLKRQLRREKEEKREQLLKLRKDAGMDKVVISERRNTAAATSLQVGEVPYPFTSREQYERAMALPLGRDWNTAQVSKHLSRAPIKLRAGTIISPASNTKVNRARTKAMKKASKRRRTKDRT
;
A
#
# COMPACT_ATOMS: atom_id res chain seq x y z
N ASP A 1 4.14 -11.84 -13.44
CA ASP A 1 4.43 -11.45 -14.83
C ASP A 1 5.93 -11.54 -15.08
N ASP A 2 6.34 -12.05 -16.24
CA ASP A 2 7.76 -12.12 -16.62
C ASP A 2 8.22 -10.66 -16.84
N GLN A 3 8.84 -9.99 -15.86
CA GLN A 3 9.36 -8.63 -16.04
C GLN A 3 10.55 -8.66 -17.02
N ASN A 4 10.19 -8.39 -18.26
CA ASN A 4 11.02 -8.14 -19.42
C ASN A 4 11.92 -6.90 -19.19
N GLY A 5 13.17 -7.11 -18.74
CA GLY A 5 14.16 -6.04 -18.55
C GLY A 5 14.70 -5.43 -19.85
N TRP A 6 15.68 -4.52 -19.73
CA TRP A 6 16.31 -3.73 -20.82
C TRP A 6 16.85 -4.56 -22.03
N GLY A 7 16.89 -5.89 -21.95
CA GLY A 7 17.32 -6.80 -23.01
C GLY A 7 16.21 -7.49 -23.81
N SER A 8 14.92 -7.14 -23.64
CA SER A 8 13.81 -7.82 -24.30
C SER A 8 12.98 -6.96 -25.25
N TRP A 9 13.54 -5.87 -25.78
CA TRP A 9 12.89 -5.07 -26.84
C TRP A 9 12.87 -5.80 -28.20
N THR A 10 13.31 -7.05 -28.26
CA THR A 10 13.09 -7.89 -29.43
C THR A 10 11.58 -8.18 -29.52
N GLY A 11 10.94 -7.62 -30.55
CA GLY A 11 9.48 -7.59 -30.70
C GLY A 11 8.76 -8.95 -30.65
N PHE A 12 7.43 -8.90 -30.61
CA PHE A 12 6.56 -10.09 -30.66
C PHE A 12 6.99 -11.02 -31.81
N GLY A 13 7.39 -12.26 -31.48
CA GLY A 13 7.78 -13.30 -32.45
C GLY A 13 9.25 -13.76 -32.39
N VAL A 14 10.13 -13.08 -31.65
CA VAL A 14 11.54 -13.51 -31.55
C VAL A 14 11.69 -14.73 -30.62
N LYS A 15 12.32 -15.80 -31.14
CA LYS A 15 12.59 -17.03 -30.37
C LYS A 15 13.48 -16.73 -29.17
N LYS A 16 13.03 -17.08 -27.95
CA LYS A 16 13.86 -16.97 -26.73
C LYS A 16 15.18 -17.72 -26.89
N SER A 17 16.29 -17.06 -26.54
CA SER A 17 17.63 -17.65 -26.63
C SER A 17 17.74 -18.92 -25.78
N ARG A 18 18.65 -19.84 -26.17
CA ARG A 18 18.96 -21.05 -25.38
C ARG A 18 19.31 -20.68 -23.93
N LYS A 19 20.07 -19.60 -23.72
CA LYS A 19 20.45 -19.09 -22.39
C LYS A 19 19.22 -18.67 -21.57
N GLN A 20 18.31 -17.88 -22.15
CA GLN A 20 17.06 -17.46 -21.50
C GLN A 20 16.16 -18.65 -21.14
N LYS A 21 16.07 -19.65 -22.02
CA LYS A 21 15.32 -20.89 -21.75
C LYS A 21 15.94 -21.68 -20.58
N MET A 22 17.26 -21.78 -20.52
CA MET A 22 17.95 -22.44 -19.40
C MET A 22 17.75 -21.68 -18.09
N LEU A 23 17.88 -20.35 -18.09
CA LEU A 23 17.63 -19.52 -16.91
C LEU A 23 16.19 -19.70 -16.40
N LYS A 24 15.19 -19.69 -17.29
CA LYS A 24 13.79 -19.93 -16.90
C LYS A 24 13.57 -21.32 -16.31
N ARG A 25 14.28 -22.34 -16.79
CA ARG A 25 14.24 -23.70 -16.22
C ARG A 25 14.90 -23.75 -14.84
N GLN A 26 16.05 -23.09 -14.65
CA GLN A 26 16.72 -22.98 -13.35
C GLN A 26 15.83 -22.28 -12.33
N LEU A 27 15.27 -21.12 -12.68
CA LEU A 27 14.33 -20.39 -11.81
C LEU A 27 13.09 -21.20 -11.44
N ARG A 28 12.62 -22.10 -12.31
CA ARG A 28 11.53 -23.02 -12.00
C ARG A 28 11.97 -24.08 -10.99
N ARG A 29 13.12 -24.72 -11.22
CA ARG A 29 13.70 -25.72 -10.31
C ARG A 29 13.96 -25.13 -8.92
N GLU A 30 14.59 -23.95 -8.84
CA GLU A 30 14.81 -23.26 -7.57
C GLU A 30 13.51 -22.96 -6.83
N LYS A 31 12.43 -22.63 -7.55
CA LYS A 31 11.10 -22.42 -6.94
C LYS A 31 10.49 -23.72 -6.43
N GLU A 32 10.65 -24.82 -7.17
CA GLU A 32 10.19 -26.14 -6.78
C GLU A 32 10.96 -26.64 -5.54
N GLU A 33 12.29 -26.53 -5.54
CA GLU A 33 13.15 -26.87 -4.41
C GLU A 33 12.82 -26.05 -3.15
N LYS A 34 12.65 -24.73 -3.29
CA LYS A 34 12.21 -23.87 -2.18
C LYS A 34 10.84 -24.28 -1.66
N ARG A 35 9.91 -24.65 -2.54
CA ARG A 35 8.59 -25.13 -2.14
C ARG A 35 8.69 -26.43 -1.34
N GLU A 36 9.51 -27.39 -1.77
CA GLU A 36 9.76 -28.66 -1.07
C GLU A 36 10.43 -28.46 0.29
N GLN A 37 11.38 -27.53 0.38
CA GLN A 37 11.99 -27.16 1.66
C GLN A 37 10.95 -26.55 2.61
N LEU A 38 10.13 -25.61 2.12
CA LEU A 38 9.06 -24.98 2.91
C LEU A 38 7.99 -25.99 3.35
N LEU A 39 7.66 -26.95 2.48
CA LEU A 39 6.78 -28.09 2.80
C LEU A 39 7.28 -28.87 4.02
N LYS A 40 8.59 -29.16 4.08
CA LYS A 40 9.20 -29.89 5.20
C LYS A 40 9.30 -29.06 6.49
N LEU A 41 9.49 -27.75 6.36
CA LEU A 41 9.58 -26.81 7.50
C LEU A 41 8.21 -26.48 8.12
N ARG A 42 7.11 -26.85 7.47
CA ARG A 42 5.78 -26.61 8.01
C ARG A 42 5.51 -27.44 9.25
N LYS A 43 4.67 -26.90 10.14
CA LYS A 43 4.30 -27.55 11.40
C LYS A 43 3.48 -28.83 11.20
N ASP A 44 2.76 -28.93 10.08
CA ASP A 44 1.90 -30.06 9.72
C ASP A 44 2.64 -31.23 9.05
N ALA A 45 3.91 -31.07 8.65
CA ALA A 45 4.63 -32.08 7.89
C ALA A 45 4.75 -33.45 8.58
N GLY A 46 4.70 -33.50 9.91
CA GLY A 46 4.75 -34.73 10.71
C GLY A 46 3.41 -35.19 11.29
N MET A 47 2.28 -34.61 10.84
CA MET A 47 0.96 -34.92 11.39
C MET A 47 0.14 -35.81 10.45
N ASP A 48 -0.04 -37.09 10.81
CA ASP A 48 -0.74 -38.07 9.97
C ASP A 48 -2.23 -37.73 9.70
N LYS A 49 -2.88 -37.03 10.64
CA LYS A 49 -4.32 -36.73 10.57
C LYS A 49 -4.64 -35.43 9.82
N VAL A 50 -3.63 -34.64 9.44
CA VAL A 50 -3.83 -33.31 8.86
C VAL A 50 -3.45 -33.34 7.39
N VAL A 51 -4.48 -33.31 6.53
CA VAL A 51 -4.29 -33.28 5.07
C VAL A 51 -4.77 -31.93 4.55
N ILE A 52 -3.84 -31.11 4.03
CA ILE A 52 -4.12 -29.77 3.49
C ILE A 52 -4.05 -29.81 1.97
N SER A 53 -5.07 -29.29 1.29
CA SER A 53 -5.04 -29.16 -0.17
C SER A 53 -4.19 -27.97 -0.60
N GLU A 54 -3.22 -28.18 -1.49
CA GLU A 54 -2.29 -27.14 -1.95
C GLU A 54 -2.73 -26.44 -3.24
N ARG A 55 -3.99 -26.68 -3.65
CA ARG A 55 -4.54 -26.12 -4.87
C ARG A 55 -4.79 -24.62 -4.67
N ARG A 56 -4.24 -23.80 -5.55
CA ARG A 56 -4.48 -22.35 -5.54
C ARG A 56 -5.91 -22.06 -5.98
N ASN A 57 -6.68 -21.34 -5.16
CA ASN A 57 -7.96 -20.78 -5.58
C ASN A 57 -7.72 -19.62 -6.55
N THR A 58 -7.91 -19.86 -7.84
CA THR A 58 -7.61 -18.89 -8.91
C THR A 58 -8.56 -17.71 -8.90
N ALA A 59 -9.84 -17.91 -8.61
CA ALA A 59 -10.84 -16.84 -8.59
C ALA A 59 -10.53 -15.81 -7.49
N ALA A 60 -10.32 -16.28 -6.26
CA ALA A 60 -9.97 -15.40 -5.14
C ALA A 60 -8.60 -14.73 -5.35
N ALA A 61 -7.63 -15.46 -5.89
CA ALA A 61 -6.28 -14.93 -6.09
C ALA A 61 -6.20 -13.87 -7.19
N THR A 62 -7.08 -13.91 -8.19
CA THR A 62 -7.10 -12.91 -9.27
C THR A 62 -7.94 -11.69 -8.91
N SER A 63 -9.08 -11.88 -8.24
CA SER A 63 -10.03 -10.77 -8.00
C SER A 63 -9.81 -10.03 -6.69
N LEU A 64 -9.33 -10.72 -5.64
CA LEU A 64 -9.29 -10.16 -4.28
C LEU A 64 -7.86 -9.90 -3.78
N GLN A 65 -6.86 -10.59 -4.33
CA GLN A 65 -5.48 -10.45 -3.91
C GLN A 65 -4.70 -9.51 -4.83
N VAL A 66 -3.73 -8.81 -4.25
CA VAL A 66 -2.83 -7.96 -5.00
C VAL A 66 -1.74 -8.80 -5.66
N GLY A 67 -1.49 -8.59 -6.95
CA GLY A 67 -0.48 -9.33 -7.71
C GLY A 67 0.97 -9.03 -7.30
N GLU A 68 1.28 -7.75 -7.08
CA GLU A 68 2.61 -7.26 -6.68
C GLU A 68 2.49 -6.21 -5.56
N VAL A 69 3.54 -6.06 -4.76
CA VAL A 69 3.54 -5.11 -3.64
C VAL A 69 3.45 -3.68 -4.18
N PRO A 70 2.45 -2.88 -3.76
CA PRO A 70 2.29 -1.52 -4.27
C PRO A 70 3.35 -0.58 -3.69
N TYR A 71 3.80 0.39 -4.49
CA TYR A 71 4.57 1.54 -3.98
C TYR A 71 3.72 2.26 -2.92
N PRO A 72 4.27 2.67 -1.74
CA PRO A 72 5.67 2.84 -1.37
C PRO A 72 6.29 1.66 -0.59
N PHE A 73 5.63 0.52 -0.51
CA PHE A 73 6.10 -0.61 0.30
C PHE A 73 7.20 -1.38 -0.44
N THR A 74 8.21 -1.85 0.31
CA THR A 74 9.35 -2.61 -0.25
C THR A 74 9.19 -4.11 -0.07
N SER A 75 8.43 -4.54 0.94
CA SER A 75 8.20 -5.94 1.28
C SER A 75 6.71 -6.25 1.38
N ARG A 76 6.34 -7.48 1.00
CA ARG A 76 4.97 -8.00 1.13
C ARG A 76 4.51 -8.00 2.58
N GLU A 77 5.38 -8.40 3.50
CA GLU A 77 5.06 -8.41 4.93
C GLU A 77 4.72 -7.02 5.45
N GLN A 78 5.41 -6.00 4.95
CA GLN A 78 5.16 -4.61 5.35
C GLN A 78 3.78 -4.16 4.87
N TYR A 79 3.43 -4.47 3.62
CA TYR A 79 2.12 -4.15 3.05
C TYR A 79 0.98 -4.86 3.80
N GLU A 80 1.12 -6.17 4.04
CA GLU A 80 0.10 -6.96 4.74
C GLU A 80 -0.08 -6.48 6.19
N ARG A 81 1.01 -6.16 6.90
CA ARG A 81 0.93 -5.57 8.26
C ARG A 81 0.26 -4.19 8.25
N ALA A 82 0.53 -3.37 7.25
CA ALA A 82 -0.09 -2.05 7.14
C ALA A 82 -1.61 -2.13 6.90
N MET A 83 -2.08 -3.17 6.21
CA MET A 83 -3.50 -3.39 5.90
C MET A 83 -4.22 -4.31 6.90
N ALA A 84 -3.53 -4.84 7.91
CA ALA A 84 -4.08 -5.81 8.84
C ALA A 84 -5.21 -5.26 9.73
N LEU A 85 -5.28 -3.93 9.91
CA LEU A 85 -6.27 -3.29 10.78
C LEU A 85 -7.48 -2.81 9.97
N PRO A 86 -8.72 -3.21 10.33
CA PRO A 86 -9.92 -2.70 9.69
C PRO A 86 -10.13 -1.22 10.05
N LEU A 87 -10.69 -0.43 9.13
CA LEU A 87 -10.98 1.00 9.35
C LEU A 87 -12.43 1.28 9.79
N GLY A 88 -13.31 0.29 9.61
CA GLY A 88 -14.76 0.42 9.85
C GLY A 88 -15.10 0.65 11.31
N ARG A 89 -16.32 1.18 11.55
CA ARG A 89 -16.84 1.47 12.89
C ARG A 89 -17.38 0.22 13.60
N ASP A 90 -17.59 -0.87 12.87
CA ASP A 90 -18.02 -2.15 13.46
C ASP A 90 -16.87 -2.82 14.23
N TRP A 91 -15.62 -2.58 13.81
CA TRP A 91 -14.42 -3.15 14.42
C TRP A 91 -13.67 -2.19 15.35
N ASN A 92 -13.99 -0.89 15.32
CA ASN A 92 -13.29 0.14 16.09
C ASN A 92 -14.27 1.05 16.84
N THR A 93 -13.80 1.68 17.91
CA THR A 93 -14.59 2.72 18.58
C THR A 93 -14.85 3.92 17.66
N ALA A 94 -15.94 4.64 17.94
CA ALA A 94 -16.35 5.79 17.14
C ALA A 94 -15.25 6.86 16.99
N GLN A 95 -14.46 7.08 18.05
CA GLN A 95 -13.37 8.05 18.05
C GLN A 95 -12.20 7.59 17.17
N VAL A 96 -11.82 6.31 17.27
CA VAL A 96 -10.72 5.73 16.50
C VAL A 96 -11.07 5.70 15.01
N SER A 97 -12.27 5.23 14.64
CA SER A 97 -12.69 5.22 13.22
C SER A 97 -12.71 6.63 12.62
N LYS A 98 -13.17 7.64 13.37
CA LYS A 98 -13.11 9.06 12.96
C LYS A 98 -11.67 9.59 12.83
N HIS A 99 -10.75 9.10 13.65
CA HIS A 99 -9.34 9.46 13.57
C HIS A 99 -8.66 8.82 12.36
N LEU A 100 -8.89 7.53 12.11
CA LEU A 100 -8.29 6.77 11.01
C LEU A 100 -8.81 7.23 9.63
N SER A 101 -10.10 7.53 9.51
CA SER A 101 -10.70 8.04 8.26
C SER A 101 -10.45 9.53 8.01
N ARG A 102 -9.70 10.20 8.88
CA ARG A 102 -9.44 11.63 8.77
C ARG A 102 -8.51 11.92 7.58
N ALA A 103 -9.02 12.66 6.59
CA ALA A 103 -8.20 13.18 5.50
C ALA A 103 -7.01 14.02 6.01
N PRO A 104 -5.83 13.90 5.37
CA PRO A 104 -4.61 14.62 5.79
C PRO A 104 -4.76 16.14 5.62
N ILE A 105 -5.42 16.57 4.54
CA ILE A 105 -5.68 17.98 4.24
C ILE A 105 -7.17 18.27 4.48
N LYS A 106 -7.45 19.32 5.23
CA LYS A 106 -8.82 19.80 5.48
C LYS A 106 -8.94 21.26 5.07
N LEU A 107 -9.83 21.54 4.14
CA LEU A 107 -10.15 22.88 3.68
C LEU A 107 -11.52 23.31 4.21
N ARG A 108 -11.68 24.62 4.45
CA ARG A 108 -12.99 25.19 4.75
C ARG A 108 -13.56 25.75 3.46
N ALA A 109 -14.79 25.36 3.12
CA ALA A 109 -15.51 25.92 1.99
C ALA A 109 -15.62 27.45 2.12
N GLY A 110 -15.54 28.15 0.98
CA GLY A 110 -15.69 29.61 0.92
C GLY A 110 -14.55 30.43 1.53
N THR A 111 -13.38 29.83 1.80
CA THR A 111 -12.21 30.56 2.34
C THR A 111 -11.07 30.59 1.35
N ILE A 112 -10.56 31.79 1.03
CA ILE A 112 -9.35 31.96 0.19
C ILE A 112 -8.12 31.48 0.97
N ILE A 113 -7.33 30.60 0.35
CA ILE A 113 -6.07 30.10 0.91
C ILE A 113 -4.95 31.06 0.51
N SER A 114 -4.50 31.87 1.46
CA SER A 114 -3.32 32.71 1.25
C SER A 114 -2.03 31.87 1.20
N PRO A 115 -1.03 32.23 0.38
CA PRO A 115 0.24 31.52 0.31
C PRO A 115 0.96 31.52 1.66
N ALA A 116 1.76 30.48 1.90
CA ALA A 116 2.59 30.40 3.09
C ALA A 116 3.66 31.51 3.03
N SER A 117 3.72 32.35 4.07
CA SER A 117 4.77 33.37 4.20
C SER A 117 5.83 32.90 5.18
N ASN A 118 7.05 32.68 4.70
CA ASN A 118 8.15 32.09 5.47
C ASN A 118 8.98 33.10 6.26
N THR A 119 8.69 34.41 6.19
CA THR A 119 9.41 35.40 6.99
C THR A 119 8.72 35.60 8.34
N LYS A 120 9.50 35.65 9.43
CA LYS A 120 9.01 35.88 10.80
C LYS A 120 8.14 37.15 10.88
N VAL A 121 8.51 38.19 10.12
CA VAL A 121 7.82 39.49 10.02
C VAL A 121 6.42 39.34 9.40
N ASN A 122 6.29 38.60 8.30
CA ASN A 122 5.00 38.41 7.63
C ASN A 122 4.09 37.44 8.41
N ARG A 123 4.66 36.49 9.15
CA ARG A 123 3.90 35.61 10.06
C ARG A 123 3.26 36.39 11.22
N ALA A 124 3.92 37.41 11.76
CA ALA A 124 3.35 38.27 12.78
C ALA A 124 2.21 39.14 12.23
N ARG A 125 2.41 39.78 11.06
CA ARG A 125 1.38 40.57 10.37
C ARG A 125 0.14 39.74 10.04
N THR A 126 0.31 38.54 9.47
CA THR A 126 -0.82 37.65 9.13
C THR A 126 -1.57 37.14 10.37
N LYS A 127 -0.86 36.86 11.48
CA LYS A 127 -1.49 36.50 12.77
C LYS A 127 -2.31 37.68 13.34
N ALA A 128 -1.77 38.89 13.30
CA ALA A 128 -2.46 40.09 13.75
C ALA A 128 -3.73 40.36 12.93
N MET A 129 -3.66 40.29 11.60
CA MET A 129 -4.83 40.43 10.71
C MET A 129 -5.90 39.36 10.97
N LYS A 130 -5.51 38.09 11.17
CA LYS A 130 -6.46 37.01 11.52
C LYS A 130 -7.14 37.26 12.87
N LYS A 131 -6.40 37.73 13.88
CA LYS A 131 -6.96 38.06 15.21
C LYS A 131 -7.91 39.26 15.12
N ALA A 132 -7.57 40.28 14.33
CA ALA A 132 -8.44 41.43 14.08
C ALA A 132 -9.73 41.04 13.34
N SER A 133 -9.64 40.25 12.27
CA SER A 133 -10.81 39.72 11.54
C SER A 133 -11.73 38.90 12.45
N LYS A 134 -11.17 38.04 13.31
CA LYS A 134 -11.96 37.25 14.27
C LYS A 134 -12.68 38.15 15.28
N ARG A 135 -12.01 39.18 15.82
CA ARG A 135 -12.62 40.16 16.73
C ARG A 135 -13.74 40.97 16.07
N ARG A 136 -13.60 41.33 14.79
CA ARG A 136 -14.68 42.00 14.02
C ARG A 136 -15.89 41.07 13.87
N ARG A 137 -15.68 39.82 13.44
CA ARG A 137 -16.77 38.82 13.31
C ARG A 137 -17.49 38.49 14.62
N THR A 138 -16.83 38.60 15.78
CA THR A 138 -17.49 38.41 17.08
C THR A 138 -18.24 39.64 17.54
N LYS A 139 -17.82 40.84 17.14
CA LYS A 139 -18.47 42.11 17.46
C LYS A 139 -19.73 42.35 16.61
N ASP A 140 -19.73 41.91 15.35
CA ASP A 140 -20.91 41.98 14.48
C ASP A 140 -21.97 40.89 14.81
N ARG A 141 -21.70 40.03 15.79
CA ARG A 141 -22.60 38.95 16.25
C ARG A 141 -23.30 39.24 17.58
N THR A 142 -22.99 40.37 18.20
CA THR A 142 -23.61 40.92 19.42
C THR A 142 -24.36 42.18 19.03
#